data_AF-A0A346D483-F1
#
_entry.id   AF-A0A346D483-F1
#
_cell.length_a   1.000
_cell.length_b   1.000
_cell.length_c   1.000
_cell.angle_alpha   90.00
_cell.angle_beta   90.00
_cell.angle_gamma   90.00
#
_symmetry.space_group_name_H-M   'P 1'
#
loop_
_entity.id
_entity.type
_entity.pdbx_description
1 polymer ?
#
loop_
_entity_poly.entity_id
_entity_poly.type
_entity_poly.pdbx_seq_one_letter_code
_entity_poly.pdbx_strand_id
1 'polypeptide(L)'
;MSNRIVKYNRYGNTLKRFLLFAGLWPVVNASVFYRVVPYLHFLAEFWTLCAVLNFCRQHVKNFRLLVKGLGLALSFLTTLQKMFCLLLYRDRLIELHVNLEATFSQDLEDSELRPILLSPLLTYYRPSLVLSVGAISLLVMYWIAPILLIIIQVAQGANVIKYILPFTTIYPWSIGPTNPWMYSGLYIFEIYVGTFVGCIAASVDSLFGYYIFQISGQLRTLS
;
A
#
# COMPACT_ATOMS: atom_id res chain seq x y z
N MET A 1 -5.39 -30.32 -7.69
CA MET A 1 -4.66 -29.49 -8.67
C MET A 1 -5.36 -28.15 -8.97
N SER A 2 -6.65 -28.16 -9.34
CA SER A 2 -7.46 -26.94 -9.62
C SER A 2 -7.33 -25.84 -8.55
N ASN A 3 -7.33 -26.19 -7.26
CA ASN A 3 -7.20 -25.23 -6.16
C ASN A 3 -5.86 -24.45 -6.17
N ARG A 4 -4.76 -25.01 -6.69
CA ARG A 4 -3.47 -24.29 -6.76
C ARG A 4 -3.47 -23.24 -7.87
N ILE A 5 -4.05 -23.55 -9.02
CA ILE A 5 -4.22 -22.58 -10.13
C ILE A 5 -5.13 -21.42 -9.68
N VAL A 6 -6.23 -21.72 -9.00
CA VAL A 6 -7.12 -20.68 -8.45
C VAL A 6 -6.37 -19.76 -7.48
N LYS A 7 -5.52 -20.32 -6.61
CA LYS A 7 -4.69 -19.52 -5.69
C LYS A 7 -3.64 -18.68 -6.42
N TYR A 8 -3.00 -19.22 -7.45
CA TYR A 8 -2.05 -18.49 -8.29
C TYR A 8 -2.73 -17.30 -8.98
N ASN A 9 -3.88 -17.54 -9.63
CA ASN A 9 -4.65 -16.48 -10.28
C ASN A 9 -5.14 -15.42 -9.28
N ARG A 10 -5.56 -15.84 -8.08
CA ARG A 10 -5.92 -14.91 -7.00
C ARG A 10 -4.74 -14.09 -6.54
N TYR A 11 -3.55 -14.68 -6.44
CA TYR A 11 -2.33 -13.99 -6.06
C TYR A 11 -2.01 -12.86 -7.04
N GLY A 12 -1.85 -13.20 -8.33
CA GLY A 12 -1.55 -12.23 -9.39
C GLY A 12 -2.63 -11.14 -9.52
N ASN A 13 -3.92 -11.52 -9.50
CA ASN A 13 -5.02 -10.55 -9.63
C ASN A 13 -5.10 -9.57 -8.45
N THR A 14 -4.78 -10.01 -7.23
CA THR A 14 -4.80 -9.12 -6.05
C THR A 14 -3.69 -8.07 -6.18
N LEU A 15 -2.48 -8.49 -6.54
CA LEU A 15 -1.35 -7.58 -6.78
C LEU A 15 -1.64 -6.61 -7.92
N LYS A 16 -2.16 -7.12 -9.03
CA LYS A 16 -2.56 -6.31 -10.18
C LYS A 16 -3.54 -5.23 -9.79
N ARG A 17 -4.57 -5.53 -9.01
CA ARG A 17 -5.57 -4.52 -8.58
C ARG A 17 -4.94 -3.42 -7.71
N PHE A 18 -4.14 -3.77 -6.71
CA PHE A 18 -3.49 -2.79 -5.84
C PHE A 18 -2.49 -1.90 -6.60
N LEU A 19 -1.68 -2.51 -7.47
CA LEU A 19 -0.67 -1.77 -8.23
C LEU A 19 -1.27 -0.98 -9.40
N LEU A 20 -2.37 -1.42 -10.00
CA LEU A 20 -3.12 -0.63 -10.99
C LEU A 20 -3.73 0.60 -10.34
N PHE A 21 -4.34 0.43 -9.15
CA PHE A 21 -4.85 1.56 -8.37
C PHE A 21 -3.74 2.58 -8.08
N ALA A 22 -2.53 2.10 -7.82
CA ALA A 22 -1.38 2.95 -7.56
C ALA A 22 -0.68 3.52 -8.82
N GLY A 23 -1.08 3.09 -10.02
CA GLY A 23 -0.40 3.45 -11.28
C GLY A 23 0.99 2.82 -11.45
N LEU A 24 1.30 1.78 -10.67
CA LEU A 24 2.62 1.12 -10.60
C LEU A 24 2.65 -0.27 -11.25
N TRP A 25 1.50 -0.85 -11.62
CA TRP A 25 1.48 -2.12 -12.34
C TRP A 25 2.20 -1.99 -13.70
N PRO A 26 3.04 -2.97 -14.09
CA PRO A 26 3.72 -2.97 -15.38
C PRO A 26 2.71 -3.15 -16.52
N VAL A 27 2.31 -2.03 -17.12
CA VAL A 27 1.44 -1.99 -18.30
C VAL A 27 2.28 -1.59 -19.51
N VAL A 28 2.30 -2.45 -20.53
CA VAL A 28 2.92 -2.16 -21.82
C VAL A 28 2.14 -1.03 -22.51
N ASN A 29 2.86 -0.04 -23.07
CA ASN A 29 2.26 1.10 -23.78
C ASN A 29 1.18 1.85 -22.96
N ALA A 30 1.44 2.06 -21.68
CA ALA A 30 0.48 2.74 -20.80
C ALA A 30 0.20 4.18 -21.24
N SER A 31 -1.07 4.60 -21.10
CA SER A 31 -1.52 5.96 -21.39
C SER A 31 -0.81 7.00 -20.51
N VAL A 32 -0.72 8.24 -21.01
CA VAL A 32 -0.12 9.35 -20.25
C VAL A 32 -0.81 9.54 -18.89
N PHE A 33 -2.14 9.43 -18.86
CA PHE A 33 -2.92 9.52 -17.61
C PHE A 33 -2.43 8.50 -16.57
N TYR A 34 -2.27 7.23 -16.95
CA TYR A 34 -1.77 6.19 -16.06
C TYR A 34 -0.34 6.44 -15.58
N ARG A 35 0.50 7.05 -16.43
CA ARG A 35 1.88 7.40 -16.05
C ARG A 35 1.94 8.54 -15.03
N VAL A 36 0.97 9.44 -15.01
CA VAL A 36 0.91 10.60 -14.08
C VAL A 36 0.40 10.21 -12.69
N VAL A 37 -0.50 9.23 -12.59
CA VAL A 37 -1.08 8.72 -11.32
C VAL A 37 -0.05 8.55 -10.19
N PRO A 38 1.06 7.80 -10.35
CA PRO A 38 2.00 7.58 -9.26
C PRO A 38 2.69 8.86 -8.77
N TYR A 39 2.86 9.87 -9.62
CA TYR A 39 3.42 11.17 -9.21
C TYR A 39 2.44 11.98 -8.35
N LEU A 40 1.13 11.91 -8.66
CA LEU A 40 0.10 12.55 -7.84
C LEU A 40 0.06 11.94 -6.44
N HIS A 41 0.17 10.62 -6.36
CA HIS A 41 0.25 9.95 -5.07
C HIS A 41 1.53 10.28 -4.32
N PHE A 42 2.68 10.31 -5.01
CA PHE A 42 3.95 10.72 -4.42
C PHE A 42 3.86 12.12 -3.79
N LEU A 43 3.24 13.08 -4.48
CA LEU A 43 3.04 14.43 -3.96
C LEU A 43 2.11 14.47 -2.74
N ALA A 44 0.98 13.74 -2.79
CA ALA A 44 0.03 13.66 -1.68
C ALA A 44 0.67 13.03 -0.43
N GLU A 45 1.46 11.98 -0.64
CA GLU A 45 2.18 11.28 0.42
C GLU A 45 3.30 12.15 1.01
N PHE A 46 4.07 12.84 0.17
CA PHE A 46 5.10 13.78 0.59
C PHE A 46 4.51 14.95 1.40
N TRP A 47 3.38 15.50 0.96
CA TRP A 47 2.66 16.53 1.71
C TRP A 47 2.27 16.06 3.11
N THR A 48 1.75 14.84 3.21
CA THR A 48 1.33 14.23 4.48
C THR A 48 2.55 13.98 5.38
N LEU A 49 3.66 13.50 4.82
CA LEU A 49 4.94 13.34 5.52
C LEU A 49 5.40 14.67 6.13
N CYS A 50 5.35 15.78 5.40
CA CYS A 50 5.67 17.10 5.95
C CYS A 50 4.78 17.47 7.15
N ALA A 51 3.47 17.17 7.07
CA ALA A 51 2.54 17.42 8.17
C ALA A 51 2.82 16.54 9.40
N VAL A 52 3.23 15.28 9.21
CA VAL A 52 3.68 14.38 10.29
C VAL A 52 5.00 14.87 10.90
N LEU A 53 5.96 15.31 10.09
CA LEU A 53 7.22 15.85 10.60
C LEU A 53 7.00 17.14 11.39
N ASN A 54 6.06 17.99 10.96
CA ASN A 54 5.66 19.16 11.74
C ASN A 54 5.02 18.77 13.09
N PHE A 55 4.18 17.71 13.13
CA PHE A 55 3.68 17.14 14.37
C PHE A 55 4.82 16.69 15.30
N CYS A 56 5.79 15.93 14.78
CA CYS A 56 6.97 15.50 15.53
C CYS A 56 7.75 16.68 16.10
N ARG A 57 7.98 17.72 15.29
CA ARG A 57 8.69 18.94 15.69
C ARG A 57 8.00 19.65 16.86
N GLN A 58 6.68 19.78 16.80
CA GLN A 58 5.90 20.44 17.86
C GLN A 58 5.83 19.60 19.15
N HIS A 59 5.90 18.28 19.03
CA HIS A 59 5.85 17.36 20.16
C HIS A 59 7.21 16.77 20.55
N VAL A 60 8.33 17.41 20.18
CA VAL A 60 9.69 16.91 20.46
C VAL A 60 9.95 16.66 21.96
N LYS A 61 9.30 17.43 22.84
CA LYS A 61 9.41 17.27 24.30
C LYS A 61 8.55 16.14 24.86
N ASN A 62 7.57 15.65 24.09
CA ASN A 62 6.69 14.54 24.50
C ASN A 62 7.13 13.27 23.78
N PHE A 63 8.01 12.50 24.43
CA PHE A 63 8.60 11.29 23.85
C PHE A 63 7.56 10.30 23.29
N ARG A 64 6.44 10.12 24.00
CA ARG A 64 5.37 9.21 23.58
C ARG A 64 4.75 9.64 22.24
N LEU A 65 4.44 10.92 22.09
CA LEU A 65 3.87 11.45 20.84
C LEU A 65 4.92 11.49 19.73
N LEU A 66 6.16 11.85 20.06
CA LEU A 66 7.27 11.89 19.12
C LEU A 66 7.52 10.51 18.47
N VAL A 67 7.64 9.44 19.27
CA VAL A 67 7.87 8.09 18.75
C VAL A 67 6.72 7.62 17.86
N LYS A 68 5.47 7.93 18.24
CA LYS A 68 4.30 7.63 17.40
C LYS A 68 4.38 8.33 16.04
N GLY A 69 4.71 9.63 16.03
CA GLY A 69 4.86 10.41 14.81
C GLY A 69 6.03 9.93 13.94
N LEU A 70 7.17 9.60 14.55
CA LEU A 70 8.34 9.08 13.83
C LEU A 70 8.08 7.70 13.21
N GLY A 71 7.36 6.81 13.89
CA GLY A 71 6.96 5.52 13.32
C GLY A 71 6.08 5.68 12.08
N LEU A 72 5.17 6.66 12.12
CA LEU A 72 4.34 7.00 10.98
C LEU A 72 5.17 7.63 9.84
N ALA A 73 6.06 8.57 10.16
CA ALA A 73 6.95 9.19 9.18
C ALA A 73 7.85 8.16 8.47
N LEU A 74 8.37 7.17 9.22
CA LEU A 74 9.16 6.08 8.65
C LEU A 74 8.34 5.25 7.66
N SER A 75 7.07 4.98 7.98
CA SER A 75 6.18 4.24 7.09
C SER A 75 6.02 4.98 5.75
N PHE A 76 5.73 6.28 5.78
CA PHE A 76 5.67 7.13 4.59
C PHE A 76 6.99 7.18 3.81
N LEU A 77 8.13 7.30 4.49
CA LEU A 77 9.44 7.30 3.81
C LEU A 77 9.70 5.97 3.09
N THR A 78 9.35 4.83 3.70
CA THR A 78 9.54 3.53 3.05
C THR A 78 8.65 3.34 1.83
N THR A 79 7.42 3.85 1.84
CA THR A 79 6.52 3.77 0.69
C THR A 79 6.92 4.74 -0.43
N LEU A 80 7.36 5.96 -0.10
CA LEU A 80 7.98 6.88 -1.06
C LEU A 80 9.22 6.26 -1.73
N GLN A 81 10.09 5.61 -0.95
CA GLN A 81 11.26 4.90 -1.48
C GLN A 81 10.84 3.78 -2.44
N LYS A 82 9.89 2.93 -2.06
CA LYS A 82 9.36 1.84 -2.91
C LYS A 82 8.80 2.37 -4.24
N MET A 83 8.00 3.44 -4.19
CA MET A 83 7.50 4.11 -5.39
C MET A 83 8.61 4.62 -6.27
N PHE A 84 9.56 5.34 -5.68
CA PHE A 84 10.67 5.93 -6.41
C PHE A 84 11.47 4.83 -7.14
N CYS A 85 11.77 3.71 -6.48
CA CYS A 85 12.44 2.58 -7.10
C CYS A 85 11.64 2.00 -8.28
N LEU A 86 10.33 1.75 -8.10
CA LEU A 86 9.48 1.20 -9.16
C LEU A 86 9.34 2.16 -10.36
N LEU A 87 9.29 3.46 -10.11
CA LEU A 87 9.26 4.49 -11.14
C LEU A 87 10.58 4.56 -11.91
N LEU A 88 11.71 4.51 -11.21
CA LEU A 88 13.04 4.61 -11.82
C LEU A 88 13.36 3.37 -12.67
N TYR A 89 12.96 2.18 -12.22
CA TYR A 89 13.19 0.92 -12.93
C TYR A 89 11.97 0.42 -13.72
N ARG A 90 11.03 1.31 -14.08
CA ARG A 90 9.75 0.94 -14.68
C ARG A 90 9.89 0.12 -15.97
N ASP A 91 10.78 0.49 -16.87
CA ASP A 91 10.95 -0.21 -18.14
C ASP A 91 11.50 -1.62 -17.93
N ARG A 92 12.48 -1.76 -17.02
CA ARG A 92 13.02 -3.08 -16.63
C ARG A 92 11.96 -3.94 -15.93
N LEU A 93 11.09 -3.34 -15.12
CA LEU A 93 9.99 -4.04 -14.47
C LEU A 93 8.97 -4.55 -15.49
N ILE A 94 8.68 -3.76 -16.54
CA ILE A 94 7.80 -4.18 -17.63
C ILE A 94 8.42 -5.35 -18.39
N GLU A 95 9.70 -5.24 -18.78
CA GLU A 95 10.43 -6.31 -19.46
C GLU A 95 10.44 -7.59 -18.63
N LEU A 96 10.79 -7.50 -17.35
CA LEU A 96 10.78 -8.62 -16.41
C LEU A 96 9.39 -9.26 -16.36
N HIS A 97 8.35 -8.46 -16.16
CA HIS A 97 6.98 -8.96 -16.04
C HIS A 97 6.51 -9.68 -17.31
N VAL A 98 6.73 -9.08 -18.48
CA VAL A 98 6.31 -9.65 -19.76
C VAL A 98 7.04 -10.96 -20.04
N ASN A 99 8.36 -10.99 -19.84
CA ASN A 99 9.16 -12.19 -20.11
C ASN A 99 8.81 -13.33 -19.14
N LEU A 100 8.73 -13.05 -17.84
CA LEU A 100 8.39 -14.06 -16.84
C LEU A 100 6.97 -14.59 -16.99
N GLU A 101 5.98 -13.71 -17.20
CA GLU A 101 4.60 -14.14 -17.32
C GLU A 101 4.39 -14.99 -18.59
N ALA A 102 5.04 -14.62 -19.71
CA ALA A 102 4.96 -15.39 -20.95
C ALA A 102 5.53 -16.81 -20.78
N THR A 103 6.76 -16.93 -20.31
CA THR A 103 7.41 -18.24 -20.13
C THR A 103 6.70 -19.07 -19.04
N PHE A 104 6.33 -18.46 -17.92
CA PHE A 104 5.62 -19.17 -16.84
C PHE A 104 4.25 -19.68 -17.29
N SER A 105 3.51 -18.90 -18.09
CA SER A 105 2.20 -19.30 -18.61
C SER A 105 2.32 -20.48 -19.58
N GLN A 106 3.33 -20.45 -20.46
CA GLN A 106 3.60 -21.55 -21.38
C GLN A 106 3.90 -22.86 -20.63
N ASP A 107 4.77 -22.81 -19.63
CA ASP A 107 5.12 -24.00 -18.83
C ASP A 107 3.95 -24.50 -17.96
N LEU A 108 3.00 -23.62 -17.63
CA LEU A 108 1.82 -23.97 -16.83
C LEU A 108 0.77 -24.78 -17.62
N GLU A 109 0.78 -24.67 -18.95
CA GLU A 109 -0.09 -25.44 -19.85
C GLU A 109 0.26 -26.93 -19.83
N ASP A 110 1.55 -27.26 -19.69
CA ASP A 110 2.03 -28.63 -19.56
C ASP A 110 1.54 -29.27 -18.25
N SER A 111 0.84 -30.40 -18.37
CA SER A 111 0.30 -31.14 -17.23
C SER A 111 1.38 -31.76 -16.34
N GLU A 112 2.54 -32.10 -16.89
CA GLU A 112 3.65 -32.75 -16.18
C GLU A 112 4.46 -31.72 -15.37
N LEU A 113 4.66 -30.52 -15.94
CA LEU A 113 5.43 -29.45 -15.29
C LEU A 113 4.62 -28.70 -14.23
N ARG A 114 3.31 -28.49 -14.47
CA ARG A 114 2.40 -27.77 -13.58
C ARG A 114 2.52 -28.07 -12.07
N PRO A 115 2.58 -29.32 -11.58
CA PRO A 115 2.71 -29.58 -10.15
C PRO A 115 4.06 -29.11 -9.59
N ILE A 116 5.12 -29.16 -10.40
CA ILE A 116 6.48 -28.73 -10.07
C ILE A 116 6.52 -27.19 -10.00
N LEU A 117 6.00 -26.49 -11.04
CA LEU A 117 5.91 -25.02 -11.06
C LEU A 117 5.11 -24.46 -9.89
N LEU A 118 3.96 -25.08 -9.56
CA LEU A 118 3.09 -24.62 -8.47
C LEU A 118 3.50 -25.16 -7.09
N SER A 119 4.60 -25.90 -7.00
CA SER A 119 5.09 -26.46 -5.73
C SER A 119 5.44 -25.38 -4.69
N PRO A 120 6.14 -24.28 -5.02
CA PRO A 120 6.53 -23.25 -4.04
C PRO A 120 5.43 -22.18 -3.81
N LEU A 121 4.29 -22.25 -4.51
CA LEU A 121 3.27 -21.20 -4.50
C LEU A 121 2.83 -20.78 -3.09
N LEU A 122 2.56 -21.76 -2.22
CA LEU A 122 2.04 -21.49 -0.88
C LEU A 122 3.05 -20.77 0.02
N THR A 123 4.34 -20.96 -0.21
CA THR A 123 5.43 -20.31 0.55
C THR A 123 5.40 -18.80 0.33
N TYR A 124 5.09 -18.34 -0.88
CA TYR A 124 5.04 -16.91 -1.22
C TYR A 124 3.63 -16.32 -1.07
N TYR A 125 2.59 -17.09 -1.39
CA TYR A 125 1.20 -16.63 -1.32
C TYR A 125 0.73 -16.36 0.12
N ARG A 126 1.09 -17.20 1.09
CA ARG A 126 0.63 -17.04 2.49
C ARG A 126 1.13 -15.75 3.14
N PRO A 127 2.44 -15.42 3.11
CA PRO A 127 2.92 -14.14 3.62
C PRO A 127 2.27 -12.94 2.92
N SER A 128 2.11 -12.99 1.59
CA SER A 128 1.42 -11.92 0.85
C SER A 128 -0.01 -11.70 1.33
N LEU A 129 -0.75 -12.78 1.59
CA LEU A 129 -2.10 -12.69 2.12
C LEU A 129 -2.13 -12.09 3.53
N VAL A 130 -1.22 -12.52 4.41
CA VAL A 130 -1.09 -11.98 5.78
C VAL A 130 -0.76 -10.48 5.74
N LEU A 131 0.19 -10.07 4.89
CA LEU A 131 0.54 -8.66 4.70
C LEU A 131 -0.65 -7.85 4.17
N SER A 132 -1.39 -8.38 3.20
CA SER A 132 -2.56 -7.71 2.62
C SER A 132 -3.70 -7.54 3.64
N VAL A 133 -4.03 -8.61 4.38
CA VAL A 133 -5.06 -8.56 5.43
C VAL A 133 -4.63 -7.63 6.57
N GLY A 134 -3.36 -7.68 6.98
CA GLY A 134 -2.81 -6.79 7.99
C GLY A 134 -2.89 -5.33 7.57
N ALA A 135 -2.50 -5.01 6.32
CA ALA A 135 -2.60 -3.66 5.78
C ALA A 135 -4.05 -3.15 5.77
N ILE A 136 -5.00 -3.94 5.24
CA ILE A 136 -6.44 -3.56 5.24
C ILE A 136 -6.95 -3.37 6.67
N SER A 137 -6.57 -4.23 7.61
CA SER A 137 -7.00 -4.12 9.01
C SER A 137 -6.48 -2.83 9.66
N LEU A 138 -5.22 -2.47 9.40
CA LEU A 138 -4.65 -1.20 9.86
C LEU A 138 -5.40 -0.01 9.27
N LEU A 139 -5.71 -0.02 7.97
CA LEU A 139 -6.46 1.05 7.32
C LEU A 139 -7.83 1.26 7.96
N VAL A 140 -8.59 0.17 8.13
CA VAL A 140 -9.92 0.21 8.76
C VAL A 140 -9.84 0.78 10.17
N MET A 141 -8.82 0.41 10.95
CA MET A 141 -8.60 0.99 12.28
C MET A 141 -8.32 2.50 12.21
N TYR A 142 -7.49 2.95 11.28
CA TYR A 142 -7.20 4.38 11.08
C TYR A 142 -8.42 5.19 10.63
N TRP A 143 -9.35 4.59 9.89
CA TRP A 143 -10.59 5.26 9.49
C TRP A 143 -11.57 5.36 10.67
N ILE A 144 -11.79 4.24 11.37
CA ILE A 144 -12.85 4.16 12.39
C ILE A 144 -12.44 4.85 13.70
N ALA A 145 -11.18 4.73 14.13
CA ALA A 145 -10.71 5.26 15.41
C ALA A 145 -11.02 6.77 15.63
N PRO A 146 -10.71 7.69 14.70
CA PRO A 146 -11.02 9.12 14.90
C PRO A 146 -12.54 9.37 15.03
N ILE A 147 -13.37 8.67 14.27
CA ILE A 147 -14.84 8.80 14.34
C ILE A 147 -15.35 8.34 15.71
N LEU A 148 -14.90 7.17 16.17
CA LEU A 148 -15.28 6.65 17.49
C LEU A 148 -14.87 7.60 18.62
N LEU A 149 -13.67 8.18 18.54
CA LEU A 149 -13.19 9.13 19.56
C LEU A 149 -14.01 10.42 19.57
N ILE A 150 -14.53 10.87 18.42
CA ILE A 150 -15.44 12.02 18.36
C ILE A 150 -16.81 11.66 18.97
N ILE A 151 -17.36 10.49 18.63
CA ILE A 151 -18.64 10.01 19.20
C ILE A 151 -18.56 9.90 20.72
N ILE A 152 -17.46 9.33 21.25
CA ILE A 152 -17.24 9.20 22.69
C ILE A 152 -17.17 10.58 23.36
N GLN A 153 -16.47 11.56 22.76
CA GLN A 153 -16.41 12.93 23.30
C GLN A 153 -17.79 13.58 23.38
N VAL A 154 -18.63 13.40 22.35
CA VAL A 154 -20.01 13.91 22.33
C VAL A 154 -20.86 13.23 23.39
N ALA A 155 -20.77 11.90 23.51
CA ALA A 155 -21.52 11.13 24.51
C ALA A 155 -21.14 11.50 25.95
N GLN A 156 -19.88 11.89 26.19
CA GLN A 156 -19.38 12.34 27.49
C GLN A 156 -19.69 13.81 27.81
N GLY A 157 -20.37 14.54 26.91
CA GLY A 157 -20.73 15.93 27.13
C GLY A 157 -19.53 16.89 27.16
N ALA A 158 -18.46 16.60 26.39
CA ALA A 158 -17.29 17.45 26.34
C ALA A 158 -17.64 18.87 25.85
N ASN A 159 -17.29 19.90 26.64
CA ASN A 159 -17.57 21.32 26.32
C ASN A 159 -16.92 21.80 25.01
N VAL A 160 -15.82 21.17 24.57
CA VAL A 160 -15.14 21.47 23.31
C VAL A 160 -14.77 20.16 22.61
N ILE A 161 -15.39 19.91 21.46
CA ILE A 161 -15.12 18.73 20.62
C ILE A 161 -13.78 18.92 19.90
N LYS A 162 -12.84 17.99 20.13
CA LYS A 162 -11.57 17.95 19.40
C LYS A 162 -11.75 17.11 18.15
N TYR A 163 -11.60 17.75 16.99
CA TYR A 163 -11.62 17.10 15.69
C TYR A 163 -10.30 16.37 15.46
N ILE A 164 -10.35 15.04 15.54
CA ILE A 164 -9.18 14.16 15.41
C ILE A 164 -9.11 13.68 13.97
N LEU A 165 -7.93 13.79 13.35
CA LEU A 165 -7.62 13.25 12.04
C LEU A 165 -7.14 11.79 12.13
N PRO A 166 -7.25 10.99 11.05
CA PRO A 166 -6.72 9.63 11.00
C PRO A 166 -5.25 9.54 11.41
N PHE A 167 -4.42 10.47 10.92
CA PHE A 167 -3.00 10.51 11.22
C PHE A 167 -2.66 11.59 12.26
N THR A 168 -1.53 11.40 12.93
CA THR A 168 -0.97 12.42 13.82
C THR A 168 -0.24 13.47 13.00
N THR A 169 -1.00 14.37 12.40
CA THR A 169 -0.54 15.43 11.51
C THR A 169 -0.88 16.81 12.08
N ILE A 170 -0.05 17.80 11.75
CA ILE A 170 -0.37 19.21 12.04
C ILE A 170 -0.17 20.02 10.76
N TYR A 171 -1.30 20.49 10.22
CA TYR A 171 -1.35 21.38 9.07
C TYR A 171 -1.29 22.86 9.50
N PRO A 172 -0.88 23.78 8.61
CA PRO A 172 -0.72 25.20 8.94
C PRO A 172 -2.05 25.96 9.10
N TRP A 173 -3.18 25.37 8.72
CA TRP A 173 -4.52 25.94 8.85
C TRP A 173 -5.25 25.37 10.07
N SER A 174 -6.23 26.12 10.59
CA SER A 174 -7.02 25.70 11.74
C SER A 174 -8.05 24.63 11.37
N ILE A 175 -8.10 23.58 12.17
CA ILE A 175 -9.04 22.47 12.04
C ILE A 175 -9.91 22.50 13.30
N GLY A 176 -11.23 22.63 13.16
CA GLY A 176 -12.12 22.78 14.30
C GLY A 176 -13.58 23.06 13.91
N PRO A 177 -14.46 23.28 14.90
CA PRO A 177 -15.90 23.52 14.66
C PRO A 177 -16.16 24.77 13.81
N THR A 178 -15.22 25.70 13.77
CA THR A 178 -15.27 26.93 12.97
C THR A 178 -15.15 26.67 11.47
N ASN A 179 -14.56 25.53 11.05
CA ASN A 179 -14.42 25.18 9.63
C ASN A 179 -14.61 23.67 9.40
N PRO A 180 -15.87 23.17 9.41
CA PRO A 180 -16.15 21.74 9.28
C PRO A 180 -15.79 21.20 7.89
N TRP A 181 -15.93 22.02 6.83
CA TRP A 181 -15.59 21.64 5.46
C TRP A 181 -14.11 21.30 5.30
N MET A 182 -13.24 22.09 5.94
CA MET A 182 -11.81 21.86 5.92
C MET A 182 -11.43 20.58 6.67
N TYR A 183 -12.07 20.30 7.81
CA TYR A 183 -11.90 19.02 8.50
C TYR A 183 -12.29 17.84 7.61
N SER A 184 -13.48 17.87 7.01
CA SER A 184 -13.96 16.78 6.13
C SER A 184 -13.04 16.57 4.93
N GLY A 185 -12.57 17.64 4.29
CA GLY A 185 -11.64 17.55 3.16
C GLY A 185 -10.32 16.90 3.54
N LEU A 186 -9.72 17.28 4.68
CA LEU A 186 -8.48 16.68 5.17
C LEU A 186 -8.66 15.25 5.62
N TYR A 187 -9.78 14.96 6.25
CA TYR A 187 -10.11 13.61 6.68
C TYR A 187 -10.19 12.65 5.48
N ILE A 188 -10.90 13.05 4.40
CA ILE A 188 -10.97 12.30 3.15
C ILE A 188 -9.59 12.18 2.51
N PHE A 189 -8.81 13.27 2.48
CA PHE A 189 -7.46 13.27 1.94
C PHE A 189 -6.53 12.30 2.69
N GLU A 190 -6.56 12.27 4.02
CA GLU A 190 -5.75 11.34 4.81
C GLU A 190 -6.20 9.89 4.67
N ILE A 191 -7.51 9.63 4.55
CA ILE A 191 -8.02 8.31 4.19
C ILE A 191 -7.47 7.85 2.85
N TYR A 192 -7.50 8.73 1.84
CA TYR A 192 -6.99 8.46 0.51
C TYR A 192 -5.49 8.14 0.54
N VAL A 193 -4.68 8.99 1.17
CA VAL A 193 -3.24 8.79 1.31
C VAL A 193 -2.94 7.51 2.07
N GLY A 194 -3.64 7.26 3.18
CA GLY A 194 -3.49 6.04 3.97
C GLY A 194 -3.77 4.79 3.15
N THR A 195 -4.88 4.78 2.41
CA THR A 195 -5.26 3.65 1.53
C THR A 195 -4.15 3.32 0.56
N PHE A 196 -3.58 4.35 -0.06
CA PHE A 196 -2.51 4.20 -1.03
C PHE A 196 -1.22 3.65 -0.39
N VAL A 197 -0.80 4.19 0.76
CA VAL A 197 0.34 3.67 1.53
C VAL A 197 0.14 2.19 1.89
N GLY A 198 -1.06 1.82 2.36
CA GLY A 198 -1.39 0.42 2.68
C GLY A 198 -1.34 -0.48 1.45
N CYS A 199 -1.87 -0.03 0.32
CA CYS A 199 -1.82 -0.76 -0.95
C CYS A 199 -0.37 -0.98 -1.41
N ILE A 200 0.49 0.05 -1.39
CA ILE A 200 1.90 -0.08 -1.78
C ILE A 200 2.65 -1.00 -0.83
N ALA A 201 2.49 -0.79 0.47
CA ALA A 201 3.20 -1.58 1.48
C ALA A 201 2.93 -3.08 1.29
N ALA A 202 1.66 -3.46 1.11
CA ALA A 202 1.29 -4.87 0.91
C ALA A 202 1.66 -5.41 -0.48
N SER A 203 1.47 -4.61 -1.54
CA SER A 203 1.57 -5.10 -2.92
C SER A 203 2.99 -5.14 -3.46
N VAL A 204 3.85 -4.17 -3.12
CA VAL A 204 5.21 -4.11 -3.68
C VAL A 204 6.09 -5.26 -3.15
N ASP A 205 6.03 -5.52 -1.84
CA ASP A 205 6.78 -6.62 -1.23
C ASP A 205 6.28 -7.98 -1.75
N SER A 206 4.96 -8.09 -1.93
CA SER A 206 4.34 -9.28 -2.49
C SER A 206 4.64 -9.44 -3.99
N LEU A 207 4.77 -8.36 -4.75
CA LEU A 207 5.14 -8.41 -6.17
C LEU A 207 6.56 -8.97 -6.33
N PHE A 208 7.49 -8.53 -5.48
CA PHE A 208 8.83 -9.10 -5.46
C PHE A 208 8.79 -10.61 -5.15
N GLY A 209 8.02 -11.02 -4.14
CA GLY A 209 7.80 -12.44 -3.83
C GLY A 209 7.12 -13.22 -4.96
N TYR A 210 6.23 -12.59 -5.74
CA TYR A 210 5.59 -13.19 -6.90
C TYR A 210 6.58 -13.50 -8.01
N TYR A 211 7.51 -12.58 -8.32
CA TYR A 211 8.55 -12.85 -9.32
C TYR A 211 9.54 -13.91 -8.85
N ILE A 212 9.97 -13.88 -7.59
CA ILE A 212 10.83 -14.94 -7.05
C ILE A 212 10.13 -16.30 -7.15
N PHE A 213 8.83 -16.35 -6.86
CA PHE A 213 8.03 -17.57 -7.04
C PHE A 213 8.09 -18.08 -8.49
N GLN A 214 7.87 -17.22 -9.49
CA GLN A 214 7.89 -17.61 -10.90
C GLN A 214 9.28 -18.14 -11.30
N ILE A 215 10.35 -17.40 -10.98
CA ILE A 215 11.73 -17.81 -11.25
C ILE A 215 12.04 -19.15 -10.57
N SER A 216 11.69 -19.30 -9.29
CA SER A 216 11.94 -20.54 -8.54
C SER A 216 11.16 -21.73 -9.11
N GLY A 217 9.95 -21.50 -9.62
CA GLY A 217 9.14 -22.53 -10.28
C GLY A 217 9.81 -23.05 -11.55
N GLN A 218 10.31 -22.13 -12.37
CA GLN A 218 11.01 -22.46 -13.63
C GLN A 218 12.37 -23.11 -13.39
N LEU A 219 13.13 -22.69 -12.38
CA LEU A 219 14.39 -23.36 -12.06
C LEU A 219 14.19 -24.81 -11.61
N ARG A 220 13.06 -25.14 -10.99
CA ARG A 220 12.72 -26.50 -10.56
C ARG A 220 12.26 -27.41 -11.69
N THR A 221 11.81 -26.87 -12.81
CA THR A 221 11.46 -27.70 -13.98
C THR A 221 12.72 -28.11 -14.76
N LEU A 222 13.84 -27.41 -14.55
CA LEU A 222 15.14 -27.72 -15.16
C LEU A 222 16.01 -28.67 -14.33
N SER A 223 15.65 -28.92 -13.07
CA SER A 223 16.37 -29.81 -12.14
C SER A 223 15.80 -31.23 -12.15
#